data_AF-A0A1I2IRV5-F1
#
_entry.id   AF-A0A1I2IRV5-F1
#
_cell.length_a   1.000
_cell.length_b   1.000
_cell.length_c   1.000
_cell.angle_alpha   90.00
_cell.angle_beta   90.00
_cell.angle_gamma   90.00
#
_symmetry.space_group_name_H-M   'P 1'
#
loop_
_entity.id
_entity.type
_entity.pdbx_description
1 polymer ?
#
loop_
_entity_poly.entity_id
_entity_poly.type
_entity_poly.pdbx_seq_one_letter_code
_entity_poly.pdbx_strand_id
1 'polypeptide(L)'
;MPGVNQPMLSWLSEGTPASAEADARRAAATLLADGFPVTRLKVEAAAAEAATLPGLYFEHHVKLLLPAGTDLQGVRDVAAHHNARLSRNARRVRADGVRERFVTQRCHRVGLSAAQSSLAALVDALTGAGWEIAEVEKEWVLVDDNPGLDAGWLA
;
A
#
# COMPACT_ATOMS: atom_id res chain seq x y z
N MET A 1 1.60 16.54 -17.18
CA MET A 1 0.55 15.51 -17.03
C MET A 1 -0.33 15.93 -15.86
N PRO A 2 -1.62 16.24 -16.06
CA PRO A 2 -2.54 16.42 -14.94
C PRO A 2 -2.49 15.15 -14.07
N GLY A 3 -2.44 15.33 -12.75
CA GLY A 3 -2.24 14.23 -11.81
C GLY A 3 -3.28 13.14 -12.03
N VAL A 4 -2.82 11.91 -12.27
CA VAL A 4 -3.71 10.75 -12.37
C VAL A 4 -4.44 10.63 -11.02
N ASN A 5 -5.74 10.89 -11.03
CA ASN A 5 -6.59 10.70 -9.88
C ASN A 5 -7.19 9.30 -9.99
N GLN A 6 -6.91 8.44 -9.00
CA GLN A 6 -7.44 7.09 -8.91
C GLN A 6 -8.44 7.07 -7.75
N PRO A 7 -9.70 7.49 -7.99
CA PRO A 7 -10.72 7.40 -6.94
C PRO A 7 -10.87 5.93 -6.53
N MET A 8 -10.88 5.70 -5.21
CA MET A 8 -11.01 4.37 -4.62
C MET A 8 -12.29 4.32 -3.79
N LEU A 9 -13.02 3.21 -3.93
CA LEU A 9 -14.09 2.82 -3.02
C LEU A 9 -13.55 1.70 -2.13
N SER A 10 -13.54 1.91 -0.82
CA SER A 10 -13.01 0.95 0.16
C SER A 10 -14.01 0.79 1.30
N TRP A 11 -14.20 -0.44 1.77
CA TRP A 11 -15.06 -0.76 2.91
C TRP A 11 -14.52 -2.00 3.63
N LEU A 12 -14.90 -2.16 4.88
CA LEU A 12 -14.65 -3.39 5.63
C LEU A 12 -15.71 -4.42 5.28
N SER A 13 -15.29 -5.66 5.02
CA SER A 13 -16.19 -6.79 4.81
C SER A 13 -16.07 -7.77 5.96
N GLU A 14 -17.20 -8.30 6.42
CA GLU A 14 -17.22 -9.50 7.25
C GLU A 14 -17.25 -10.75 6.36
N GLY A 15 -16.82 -11.89 6.90
CA GLY A 15 -16.90 -13.19 6.21
C GLY A 15 -15.54 -13.75 5.78
N THR A 16 -15.53 -14.49 4.67
CA THR A 16 -14.35 -15.19 4.14
C THR A 16 -13.73 -14.41 2.98
N PRO A 17 -12.47 -14.68 2.61
CA PRO A 17 -11.85 -14.14 1.39
C PRO A 17 -12.74 -14.29 0.15
N ALA A 18 -13.38 -15.45 -0.01
CA ALA A 18 -14.23 -15.75 -1.16
C ALA A 18 -15.53 -14.91 -1.16
N SER A 19 -16.15 -14.68 0.00
CA SER A 19 -17.33 -13.82 0.08
C SER A 19 -16.95 -12.35 -0.15
N ALA A 20 -15.82 -11.89 0.42
CA ALA A 20 -15.32 -10.53 0.18
C ALA A 20 -15.02 -10.28 -1.30
N GLU A 21 -14.39 -11.25 -1.99
CA GLU A 21 -14.17 -11.16 -3.44
C GLU A 21 -15.50 -11.12 -4.22
N ALA A 22 -16.45 -11.98 -3.90
CA ALA A 22 -17.75 -11.99 -4.56
C ALA A 22 -18.48 -10.65 -4.39
N ASP A 23 -18.40 -10.04 -3.21
CA ASP A 23 -19.01 -8.75 -2.90
C ASP A 23 -18.35 -7.61 -3.68
N ALA A 24 -17.01 -7.58 -3.68
CA ALA A 24 -16.25 -6.61 -4.45
C ALA A 24 -16.54 -6.72 -5.96
N ARG A 25 -16.69 -7.94 -6.50
CA ARG A 25 -17.05 -8.15 -7.91
C ARG A 25 -18.46 -7.67 -8.23
N ARG A 26 -19.43 -7.86 -7.32
CA ARG A 26 -20.79 -7.32 -7.48
C ARG A 26 -20.77 -5.79 -7.49
N ALA A 27 -20.05 -5.16 -6.56
CA ALA A 27 -19.89 -3.71 -6.53
C ALA A 27 -19.25 -3.18 -7.82
N ALA A 28 -18.20 -3.85 -8.33
CA ALA A 28 -17.54 -3.48 -9.57
C ALA A 28 -18.49 -3.60 -10.79
N ALA A 29 -19.34 -4.62 -10.84
CA ALA A 29 -20.34 -4.76 -11.89
C ALA A 29 -21.39 -3.63 -11.84
N THR A 30 -21.85 -3.25 -10.64
CA THR A 30 -22.77 -2.10 -10.47
C THR A 30 -22.12 -0.80 -10.94
N LEU A 31 -20.88 -0.51 -10.51
CA LEU A 31 -20.15 0.68 -10.95
C LEU A 31 -20.00 0.72 -12.47
N LEU A 32 -19.67 -0.42 -13.10
CA LEU A 32 -19.57 -0.52 -14.55
C LEU A 32 -20.91 -0.21 -15.24
N ALA A 33 -22.02 -0.76 -14.72
CA ALA A 33 -23.37 -0.51 -15.25
C ALA A 33 -23.77 0.98 -15.15
N ASP A 34 -23.27 1.67 -14.12
CA ASP A 34 -23.47 3.11 -13.90
C ASP A 34 -22.49 3.99 -14.68
N GLY A 35 -21.62 3.40 -15.53
CA GLY A 35 -20.68 4.13 -16.38
C GLY A 35 -19.31 4.41 -15.74
N PHE A 36 -19.00 3.77 -14.62
CA PHE A 36 -17.73 3.90 -13.91
C PHE A 36 -16.89 2.61 -14.08
N PRO A 37 -16.00 2.54 -15.08
CA PRO A 37 -15.17 1.36 -15.29
C PRO A 37 -14.20 1.17 -14.12
N VAL A 38 -14.26 0.00 -13.48
CA VAL A 38 -13.32 -0.40 -12.43
C VAL A 38 -12.03 -0.90 -13.06
N THR A 39 -10.91 -0.30 -12.67
CA THR A 39 -9.59 -0.61 -13.24
C THR A 39 -8.76 -1.59 -12.39
N ARG A 40 -9.14 -1.76 -11.11
CA ARG A 40 -8.54 -2.71 -10.17
C ARG A 40 -9.52 -3.04 -9.06
N LEU A 41 -9.50 -4.30 -8.65
CA LEU A 41 -10.15 -4.82 -7.46
C LEU A 41 -9.08 -5.45 -6.57
N LYS A 42 -9.07 -5.06 -5.29
CA LYS A 42 -8.23 -5.69 -4.26
C LYS A 42 -9.10 -6.22 -3.13
N VAL A 43 -8.75 -7.39 -2.61
CA VAL A 43 -9.25 -7.92 -1.34
C VAL A 43 -8.06 -8.13 -0.43
N GLU A 44 -8.13 -7.57 0.77
CA GLU A 44 -7.03 -7.50 1.71
C GLU A 44 -7.51 -7.95 3.08
N ALA A 45 -6.64 -8.59 3.83
CA ALA A 45 -6.88 -8.97 5.22
C ALA A 45 -5.73 -8.49 6.10
N ALA A 46 -5.97 -8.38 7.40
CA ALA A 46 -4.88 -8.22 8.35
C ALA A 46 -3.94 -9.43 8.25
N ALA A 47 -2.62 -9.18 8.31
CA ALA A 47 -1.60 -10.21 8.10
C ALA A 47 -1.55 -11.35 9.15
N ALA A 48 -2.49 -11.40 10.10
CA ALA A 48 -2.51 -12.37 11.20
C ALA A 48 -2.87 -13.81 10.75
N GLU A 49 -3.44 -13.99 9.56
CA GLU A 49 -4.01 -15.27 9.10
C GLU A 49 -3.39 -15.81 7.79
N ALA A 50 -2.12 -15.50 7.51
CA ALA A 50 -1.55 -15.74 6.18
C ALA A 50 -1.05 -17.17 5.94
N ALA A 51 -1.62 -17.84 4.93
CA ALA A 51 -1.05 -19.02 4.27
C ALA A 51 -0.26 -18.61 3.02
N THR A 52 0.87 -19.26 2.72
CA THR A 52 1.61 -18.99 1.48
C THR A 52 0.90 -19.65 0.30
N LEU A 53 0.18 -18.85 -0.50
CA LEU A 53 -0.39 -19.29 -1.78
C LEU A 53 0.21 -18.49 -2.95
N PRO A 54 0.33 -19.10 -4.14
CA PRO A 54 0.76 -18.39 -5.35
C PRO A 54 -0.15 -17.19 -5.66
N GLY A 55 0.44 -16.05 -6.02
CA GLY A 55 -0.29 -14.82 -6.35
C GLY A 55 -0.55 -13.88 -5.18
N LEU A 56 -0.36 -14.34 -3.94
CA LEU A 56 -0.54 -13.52 -2.75
C LEU A 56 0.74 -12.78 -2.37
N TYR A 57 0.58 -11.64 -1.71
CA TYR A 57 1.72 -10.85 -1.23
C TYR A 57 1.35 -10.04 0.03
N PHE A 58 2.36 -9.65 0.78
CA PHE A 58 2.19 -8.72 1.91
C PHE A 58 2.42 -7.30 1.43
N GLU A 59 1.58 -6.37 1.86
CA GLU A 59 1.72 -4.94 1.62
C GLU A 59 1.87 -4.23 2.96
N HIS A 60 2.88 -3.38 3.09
CA HIS A 60 3.10 -2.55 4.27
C HIS A 60 3.00 -1.09 3.88
N HIS A 61 2.29 -0.29 4.66
CA HIS A 61 2.21 1.15 4.48
C HIS A 61 2.78 1.83 5.72
N VAL A 62 3.94 2.46 5.56
CA VAL A 62 4.59 3.24 6.62
C VAL A 62 4.28 4.71 6.39
N LYS A 63 3.50 5.31 7.29
CA LYS A 63 3.13 6.73 7.22
C LYS A 63 4.19 7.58 7.88
N LEU A 64 4.87 8.40 7.08
CA LEU A 64 5.87 9.35 7.53
C LEU A 64 5.29 10.74 7.74
N LEU A 65 5.79 11.43 8.77
CA LEU A 65 5.60 12.86 8.97
C LEU A 65 6.84 13.58 8.46
N LEU A 66 6.71 14.27 7.33
CA LEU A 66 7.83 14.92 6.67
C LEU A 66 7.68 16.44 6.75
N PRO A 67 8.50 17.13 7.56
CA PRO A 67 8.53 18.59 7.61
C PRO A 67 8.60 19.26 6.23
N ALA A 68 8.20 20.53 6.21
CA ALA A 68 8.44 21.38 5.04
C ALA A 68 9.95 21.42 4.76
N GLY A 69 10.35 21.24 3.50
CA GLY A 69 11.76 21.23 3.11
C GLY A 69 12.50 19.90 3.30
N THR A 70 11.87 18.84 3.83
CA THR A 70 12.51 17.50 3.84
C THR A 70 12.94 17.10 2.43
N ASP A 71 14.18 16.64 2.30
CA ASP A 71 14.70 16.03 1.09
C ASP A 71 13.95 14.73 0.78
N LEU A 72 13.02 14.82 -0.16
CA LEU A 72 12.24 13.66 -0.58
C LEU A 72 13.07 12.67 -1.40
N GLN A 73 14.21 13.08 -1.97
CA GLN A 73 15.06 12.15 -2.71
C GLN A 73 15.77 11.20 -1.75
N GLY A 74 16.36 11.69 -0.66
CA GLY A 74 16.91 10.84 0.39
C GLY A 74 15.89 9.83 0.94
N VAL A 75 14.63 10.24 1.16
CA VAL A 75 13.55 9.32 1.59
C VAL A 75 13.29 8.24 0.53
N ARG A 76 13.26 8.61 -0.75
CA ARG A 76 13.07 7.65 -1.85
C ARG A 76 14.22 6.67 -1.94
N ASP A 77 15.44 7.14 -1.78
CA ASP A 77 16.64 6.31 -1.88
C ASP A 77 16.64 5.27 -0.75
N VAL A 78 16.40 5.69 0.50
CA VAL A 78 16.27 4.74 1.63
C VAL A 78 15.12 3.75 1.39
N ALA A 79 13.94 4.23 1.00
CA ALA A 79 12.82 3.33 0.70
C ALA A 79 13.16 2.32 -0.40
N ALA A 80 13.84 2.75 -1.47
CA ALA A 80 14.18 1.91 -2.61
C ALA A 80 15.14 0.76 -2.23
N HIS A 81 16.11 0.99 -1.34
CA HIS A 81 17.00 -0.06 -0.83
C HIS A 81 16.24 -1.19 -0.12
N HIS A 82 15.06 -0.89 0.42
CA HIS A 82 14.20 -1.83 1.12
C HIS A 82 13.01 -2.31 0.27
N ASN A 83 13.12 -2.23 -1.06
CA ASN A 83 12.04 -2.59 -2.00
C ASN A 83 10.71 -1.87 -1.71
N ALA A 84 10.81 -0.66 -1.18
CA ALA A 84 9.67 0.20 -0.86
C ALA A 84 9.68 1.46 -1.73
N ARG A 85 8.56 2.17 -1.77
CA ARG A 85 8.38 3.38 -2.58
C ARG A 85 7.67 4.47 -1.79
N LEU A 86 8.22 5.68 -1.83
CA LEU A 86 7.55 6.87 -1.33
C LEU A 86 6.43 7.28 -2.29
N SER A 87 5.23 7.47 -1.75
CA SER A 87 4.08 8.06 -2.44
C SER A 87 4.44 9.37 -3.15
N ARG A 88 3.96 9.52 -4.40
CA ARG A 88 4.19 10.71 -5.22
C ARG A 88 3.56 11.97 -4.62
N ASN A 89 2.36 11.82 -4.07
CA ASN A 89 1.60 12.90 -3.47
C ASN A 89 1.58 12.74 -1.95
N ALA A 90 1.47 13.86 -1.22
CA ALA A 90 1.12 13.81 0.18
C ALA A 90 -0.33 13.36 0.33
N ARG A 91 -0.60 12.45 1.26
CA ARG A 91 -1.97 12.08 1.64
C ARG A 91 -2.69 13.28 2.26
N ARG A 92 -1.95 14.02 3.08
CA ARG A 92 -2.40 15.22 3.77
C ARG A 92 -1.23 16.17 3.96
N VAL A 93 -1.51 17.47 3.88
CA VAL A 93 -0.60 18.52 4.36
C VAL A 93 -1.28 19.15 5.58
N ARG A 94 -0.56 19.16 6.70
CA ARG A 94 -1.03 19.73 7.96
C ARG A 94 -0.90 21.25 7.95
N ALA A 95 -1.56 21.92 8.89
CA ALA A 95 -1.54 23.39 8.99
C ALA A 95 -0.14 23.95 9.28
N ASP A 96 0.72 23.17 9.92
CA ASP A 96 2.14 23.47 10.19
C ASP A 96 3.08 23.18 9.00
N GLY A 97 2.54 22.74 7.85
CA GLY A 97 3.30 22.41 6.66
C GLY A 97 3.90 21.00 6.65
N VAL A 98 3.70 20.20 7.70
CA VAL A 98 4.12 18.80 7.74
C VAL A 98 3.30 17.99 6.73
N ARG A 99 3.98 17.17 5.93
CA ARG A 99 3.40 16.34 4.89
C ARG A 99 3.31 14.90 5.37
N GLU A 100 2.10 14.36 5.38
CA GLU A 100 1.87 12.93 5.60
C GLU A 100 2.07 12.20 4.27
N ARG A 101 3.06 11.30 4.23
CA ARG A 101 3.35 10.47 3.04
C ARG A 101 3.49 9.02 3.43
N PHE A 102 3.01 8.14 2.56
CA PHE A 102 3.25 6.71 2.70
C PHE A 102 4.54 6.29 2.01
N VAL A 103 5.25 5.37 2.65
CA VAL A 103 6.22 4.47 2.04
C VAL A 103 5.58 3.10 1.97
N THR A 104 5.37 2.57 0.77
CA THR A 104 4.70 1.28 0.53
C THR A 104 5.73 0.22 0.16
N GLN A 105 5.74 -0.91 0.87
CA GLN A 105 6.59 -2.07 0.62
C GLN A 105 5.71 -3.27 0.25
N ARG A 106 6.05 -3.99 -0.82
CA ARG A 106 5.34 -5.20 -1.23
C ARG A 106 6.28 -6.40 -1.20
N CYS A 107 5.90 -7.42 -0.46
CA CYS A 107 6.69 -8.63 -0.28
C CYS A 107 5.99 -9.79 -0.99
N HIS A 108 6.37 -10.03 -2.24
CA HIS A 108 5.82 -11.12 -3.05
C HIS A 108 6.53 -12.45 -2.76
N ARG A 109 5.78 -13.56 -2.80
CA ARG A 109 6.34 -14.93 -2.73
C ARG A 109 7.17 -15.21 -1.47
N VAL A 110 6.89 -14.52 -0.37
CA VAL A 110 7.52 -14.77 0.93
C VAL A 110 6.46 -15.17 1.96
N GLY A 111 6.88 -15.84 3.03
CA GLY A 111 6.02 -16.09 4.19
C GLY A 111 5.94 -14.89 5.15
N LEU A 112 5.01 -14.94 6.10
CA LEU A 112 4.74 -13.88 7.07
C LEU A 112 6.01 -13.43 7.82
N SER A 113 6.82 -14.37 8.30
CA SER A 113 8.04 -14.06 9.05
C SER A 113 9.04 -13.24 8.22
N ALA A 114 9.25 -13.60 6.95
CA ALA A 114 10.15 -12.87 6.06
C ALA A 114 9.60 -11.48 5.68
N ALA A 115 8.28 -11.36 5.50
CA ALA A 115 7.64 -10.06 5.30
C ALA A 115 7.81 -9.16 6.53
N GLN A 116 7.61 -9.70 7.74
CA GLN A 116 7.82 -8.98 9.00
C GLN A 116 9.27 -8.53 9.17
N SER A 117 10.26 -9.38 8.86
CA SER A 117 11.68 -8.99 8.87
C SER A 117 11.97 -7.89 7.86
N SER A 118 11.37 -7.94 6.66
CA SER A 118 11.54 -6.90 5.64
C SER A 118 10.95 -5.56 6.08
N LEU A 119 9.83 -5.58 6.79
CA LEU A 119 9.22 -4.40 7.38
C LEU A 119 10.08 -3.83 8.51
N ALA A 120 10.56 -4.68 9.43
CA ALA A 120 11.41 -4.24 10.53
C ALA A 120 12.66 -3.52 9.99
N ALA A 121 13.33 -4.10 8.99
CA ALA A 121 14.49 -3.47 8.36
C ALA A 121 14.16 -2.11 7.72
N LEU A 122 12.99 -1.97 7.08
CA LEU A 122 12.56 -0.70 6.52
C LEU A 122 12.30 0.34 7.61
N VAL A 123 11.61 -0.04 8.69
CA VAL A 123 11.30 0.84 9.83
C VAL A 123 12.58 1.32 10.51
N ASP A 124 13.53 0.41 10.76
CA ASP A 124 14.82 0.73 11.35
C ASP A 124 15.62 1.70 10.47
N ALA A 125 15.62 1.51 9.15
CA ALA A 125 16.30 2.41 8.23
C ALA A 125 15.67 3.81 8.18
N LEU A 126 14.33 3.89 8.15
CA LEU A 126 13.61 5.17 8.11
C LEU A 126 13.80 5.96 9.41
N THR A 127 13.69 5.30 10.55
CA THR A 127 13.89 5.93 11.87
C THR A 127 15.36 6.26 12.12
N GLY A 128 16.28 5.40 11.72
CA GLY A 128 17.73 5.64 11.78
C GLY A 128 18.19 6.82 10.91
N ALA A 129 17.48 7.11 9.83
CA ALA A 129 17.65 8.32 9.02
C ALA A 129 16.98 9.58 9.61
N GLY A 130 16.29 9.45 10.75
CA GLY A 130 15.68 10.55 11.50
C GLY A 130 14.26 10.93 11.07
N TRP A 131 13.57 10.09 10.30
CA TRP A 131 12.16 10.36 9.93
C TRP A 131 11.19 9.77 10.93
N GLU A 132 10.18 10.58 11.28
CA GLU A 132 9.11 10.18 12.19
C GLU A 132 8.07 9.32 11.47
N ILE A 133 7.75 8.17 12.06
CA ILE A 133 6.68 7.27 11.62
C ILE A 133 5.45 7.51 12.50
N ALA A 134 4.35 7.92 11.89
CA ALA A 134 3.07 8.10 12.57
C ALA A 134 2.27 6.80 12.70
N GLU A 135 2.37 5.92 11.70
CA GLU A 135 1.55 4.70 11.62
C GLU A 135 2.20 3.67 10.70
N VAL A 136 1.98 2.39 10.99
CA VAL A 136 2.37 1.26 10.14
C VAL A 136 1.18 0.34 9.98
N GLU A 137 0.69 0.23 8.75
CA GLU A 137 -0.37 -0.70 8.36
C GLU A 137 0.25 -1.94 7.68
N LYS A 138 -0.30 -3.12 7.97
CA LYS A 138 0.19 -4.41 7.47
C LYS A 138 -0.96 -5.22 6.91
N GLU A 139 -0.91 -5.44 5.61
CA GLU A 139 -1.98 -6.06 4.85
C GLU A 139 -1.46 -7.31 4.15
N TRP A 140 -2.33 -8.30 4.06
CA TRP A 140 -2.14 -9.47 3.23
C TRP A 140 -3.11 -9.38 2.06
N VAL A 141 -2.57 -9.25 0.86
CA VAL A 141 -3.37 -9.10 -0.36
C VAL A 141 -3.77 -10.48 -0.87
N LEU A 142 -5.07 -10.74 -0.79
CA LEU A 142 -5.74 -12.01 -1.10
C LEU A 142 -6.15 -12.09 -2.57
N VAL A 143 -6.61 -10.96 -3.10
CA VAL A 143 -7.02 -10.81 -4.50
C VAL A 143 -6.48 -9.48 -4.99
N ASP A 144 -5.87 -9.49 -6.17
CA ASP A 144 -5.50 -8.30 -6.92
C ASP A 144 -5.61 -8.64 -8.41
N ASP A 145 -6.63 -8.11 -9.08
CA ASP A 145 -6.92 -8.46 -10.48
C ASP A 145 -6.13 -7.63 -11.50
N ASN A 146 -5.41 -6.61 -11.05
CA ASN A 146 -4.58 -5.77 -11.91
C ASN A 146 -3.32 -5.25 -11.19
N PRO A 147 -2.38 -6.14 -10.82
CA PRO A 147 -1.11 -5.73 -10.20
C PRO A 147 -0.26 -4.88 -11.16
N GLY A 148 -0.52 -4.96 -12.47
CA GLY A 148 0.16 -4.17 -13.50
C GLY A 148 -0.12 -2.67 -13.45
N LEU A 149 -1.14 -2.21 -12.72
CA LEU A 149 -1.34 -0.78 -12.44
C LEU A 149 -0.19 -0.18 -11.62
N ASP A 150 0.54 -1.02 -10.89
CA ASP A 150 1.76 -0.65 -10.18
C ASP A 150 3.02 -0.83 -11.07
N ALA A 151 2.89 -1.12 -12.37
CA ALA A 151 4.05 -1.17 -13.26
C ALA A 151 4.75 0.20 -13.30
N GLY A 152 6.06 0.21 -13.01
CA GLY A 152 6.84 1.43 -12.76
C GLY A 152 6.89 1.87 -11.29
N TRP A 153 6.15 1.20 -10.39
CA TRP A 153 6.34 1.25 -8.93
C TRP A 153 7.13 0.05 -8.42
N LEU A 154 6.88 -1.15 -8.97
CA LEU A 154 7.66 -2.36 -8.72
C LEU A 154 8.87 -2.37 -9.67
N ALA A 155 10.08 -2.47 -9.12
CA ALA A 155 11.29 -2.74 -9.90
C ALA A 155 11.60 -4.24 -9.85
#